data_AF-A0AAX6FMI9-F1
#
_entry.id   AF-A0AAX6FMI9-F1
#
_cell.length_a   1.000
_cell.length_b   1.000
_cell.length_c   1.000
_cell.angle_alpha   90.00
_cell.angle_beta   90.00
_cell.angle_gamma   90.00
#
_symmetry.space_group_name_H-M   'P 1'
#
loop_
_entity.id
_entity.type
_entity.pdbx_description
1 polymer ?
#
loop_
_entity_poly.entity_id
_entity_poly.type
_entity_poly.pdbx_seq_one_letter_code
_entity_poly.pdbx_strand_id
1 'polypeptide(L)'
;MYRSFASPPPSFLRTAKLLSAPKTLTPLPPASRHLSAVRSRSVGFSRTISSFPRAGSCSPAYGRDWSSPVSLRAQIRGSDAVLRRFERKMATIAATEHVFKDILTSLPKPAGGEFGKYYSLPALNDPRIDKLPYSIRILLESAIRNCDNFQVTKNDVEKIIDWENSSPKLVEIPFKPARVLLQDFTGVPAVVDLACMRDAMDKLGSDPNKINPLVPVDLVIDHSVQVDVARSENAVQANMQLEFQRNKERFGFLKWGSTAFRNMLVVPPGSGIVHQVNLEYLGRVVFNTDGILYPDSVVGTDSHTTMIDGLGVAGWGVGGIEAEASMLGQPMSMVLPGCGVQALENCAMGLQQLIWF
;
A
#
# COMPACT_ATOMS: atom_id res chain seq x y z
N MET A 1 -45.13 17.27 -2.00
CA MET A 1 -46.21 16.64 -2.79
C MET A 1 -45.79 15.22 -3.09
N TYR A 2 -46.50 14.27 -2.47
CA TYR A 2 -46.21 12.83 -2.44
C TYR A 2 -46.28 12.18 -3.83
N ARG A 3 -45.41 11.19 -4.09
CA ARG A 3 -45.69 10.10 -5.04
C ARG A 3 -45.62 8.76 -4.31
N SER A 4 -46.66 7.97 -4.56
CA SER A 4 -47.13 6.82 -3.81
C SER A 4 -46.33 5.55 -4.10
N PHE A 5 -46.15 4.73 -3.06
CA PHE A 5 -45.79 3.33 -3.13
C PHE A 5 -46.93 2.49 -3.73
N ALA A 6 -46.57 1.41 -4.43
CA ALA A 6 -47.50 0.35 -4.85
C ALA A 6 -47.08 -0.98 -4.20
N SER A 7 -48.07 -1.65 -3.63
CA SER A 7 -48.02 -2.85 -2.78
C SER A 7 -47.88 -4.17 -3.58
N PRO A 8 -47.40 -5.27 -2.96
CA PRO A 8 -47.30 -6.59 -3.61
C PRO A 8 -48.60 -7.41 -3.48
N PRO A 9 -48.86 -8.39 -4.39
CA PRO A 9 -50.00 -9.31 -4.29
C PRO A 9 -49.67 -10.60 -3.48
N PRO A 10 -50.70 -11.39 -3.10
CA PRO A 10 -50.69 -12.17 -1.87
C PRO A 10 -50.28 -13.64 -2.01
N SER A 11 -50.01 -14.22 -0.84
CA SER A 11 -49.70 -15.60 -0.51
C SER A 11 -50.81 -16.61 -0.86
N PHE A 12 -50.40 -17.78 -1.36
CA PHE A 12 -51.23 -18.98 -1.40
C PHE A 12 -50.60 -20.10 -0.56
N LEU A 13 -51.33 -20.50 0.49
CA LEU A 13 -51.13 -21.71 1.28
C LEU A 13 -51.63 -22.94 0.49
N ARG A 14 -50.85 -24.03 0.45
CA ARG A 14 -51.41 -25.39 0.36
C ARG A 14 -50.45 -26.47 0.90
N THR A 15 -50.82 -26.95 2.07
CA THR A 15 -50.84 -28.34 2.59
C THR A 15 -49.92 -29.43 2.02
N ALA A 16 -49.33 -30.16 2.97
CA ALA A 16 -48.48 -31.34 2.89
C ALA A 16 -49.05 -32.54 2.11
N LYS A 17 -48.11 -33.36 1.59
CA LYS A 17 -48.29 -34.80 1.38
C LYS A 17 -47.06 -35.55 1.91
N LEU A 18 -47.28 -36.32 2.98
CA LEU A 18 -46.42 -37.42 3.40
C LEU A 18 -46.50 -38.54 2.35
N LEU A 19 -45.35 -39.07 1.94
CA LEU A 19 -45.22 -40.41 1.37
C LEU A 19 -44.01 -41.09 2.04
N SER A 20 -44.28 -42.30 2.52
CA SER A 20 -43.44 -43.11 3.40
C SER A 20 -42.63 -44.17 2.64
N ALA A 21 -41.35 -44.28 3.00
CA ALA A 21 -40.51 -45.50 3.14
C ALA A 21 -40.08 -46.27 1.86
N PRO A 22 -39.11 -47.23 1.96
CA PRO A 22 -37.81 -47.23 2.67
C PRO A 22 -36.64 -47.72 1.76
N LYS A 23 -35.38 -47.64 2.21
CA LYS A 23 -34.38 -48.76 2.19
C LYS A 23 -32.92 -48.33 2.45
N THR A 24 -32.36 -49.02 3.45
CA THR A 24 -30.99 -49.59 3.55
C THR A 24 -29.77 -48.67 3.51
N LEU A 25 -29.20 -48.46 4.70
CA LEU A 25 -27.80 -48.11 4.93
C LEU A 25 -26.91 -49.32 4.64
N THR A 26 -25.85 -49.10 3.85
CA THR A 26 -24.67 -49.97 3.76
C THR A 26 -23.45 -49.23 4.33
N PRO A 27 -22.55 -49.91 5.07
CA PRO A 27 -21.42 -49.27 5.75
C PRO A 27 -20.20 -49.11 4.83
N LEU A 28 -19.51 -47.98 4.96
CA LEU A 28 -18.22 -47.69 4.33
C LEU A 28 -17.08 -48.50 5.00
N PRO A 29 -16.08 -48.99 4.24
CA PRO A 29 -14.97 -49.77 4.79
C PRO A 29 -13.88 -48.88 5.45
N PRO A 30 -13.06 -49.45 6.35
CA PRO A 30 -12.12 -48.69 7.18
C PRO A 30 -10.84 -48.30 6.41
N ALA A 31 -10.37 -47.08 6.64
CA ALA A 31 -9.07 -46.61 6.18
C ALA A 31 -7.93 -47.35 6.88
N SER A 32 -7.10 -48.05 6.11
CA SER A 32 -5.88 -48.72 6.57
C SER A 32 -4.78 -47.70 6.87
N ARG A 33 -4.24 -47.79 8.09
CA ARG A 33 -3.03 -47.07 8.51
C ARG A 33 -1.80 -47.73 7.88
N HIS A 34 -1.18 -47.09 6.90
CA HIS A 34 0.20 -47.37 6.52
C HIS A 34 1.13 -46.36 7.20
N LEU A 35 1.81 -46.83 8.25
CA LEU A 35 2.97 -46.18 8.85
C LEU A 35 4.18 -46.46 7.94
N SER A 36 4.58 -45.50 7.12
CA SER A 36 5.88 -45.50 6.46
C SER A 36 6.85 -44.65 7.30
N ALA A 37 7.85 -45.34 7.84
CA ALA A 37 8.96 -44.73 8.57
C ALA A 37 9.83 -43.93 7.59
N VAL A 38 9.68 -42.61 7.59
CA VAL A 38 10.65 -41.69 6.97
C VAL A 38 11.61 -41.20 8.05
N ARG A 39 12.85 -41.63 7.90
CA ARG A 39 13.99 -41.39 8.76
C ARG A 39 14.48 -39.94 8.57
N SER A 40 14.03 -39.02 9.41
CA SER A 40 14.54 -37.65 9.46
C SER A 40 15.96 -37.62 10.03
N ARG A 41 16.97 -37.44 9.17
CA ARG A 41 18.33 -37.07 9.59
C ARG A 41 18.35 -35.58 9.94
N SER A 42 18.32 -35.27 11.23
CA SER A 42 18.62 -33.93 11.76
C SER A 42 20.14 -33.70 11.70
N VAL A 43 20.59 -32.78 10.84
CA VAL A 43 21.96 -32.26 10.87
C VAL A 43 21.97 -31.13 11.90
N GLY A 44 22.41 -31.44 13.12
CA GLY A 44 22.57 -30.46 14.20
C GLY A 44 23.75 -29.54 13.94
N PHE A 45 23.48 -28.25 13.75
CA PHE A 45 24.48 -27.20 13.81
C PHE A 45 24.94 -27.02 15.26
N SER A 46 26.22 -27.25 15.51
CA SER A 46 26.88 -27.00 16.79
C SER A 46 26.90 -25.49 17.07
N ARG A 47 26.21 -25.04 18.13
CA ARG A 47 26.34 -23.68 18.68
C ARG A 47 27.38 -23.70 19.79
N THR A 48 28.51 -23.05 19.56
CA THR A 48 29.49 -22.70 20.58
C THR A 48 28.89 -21.65 21.51
N ILE A 49 28.58 -22.05 22.74
CA ILE A 49 28.22 -21.17 23.85
C ILE A 49 29.52 -20.69 24.49
N SER A 50 29.87 -19.42 24.30
CA SER A 50 30.89 -18.74 25.09
C SER A 50 30.25 -18.19 26.37
N SER A 51 30.81 -18.62 27.48
CA SER A 51 30.54 -18.29 28.89
C SER A 51 30.29 -16.81 29.22
N PHE A 52 29.21 -16.55 29.98
CA PHE A 52 29.07 -15.39 30.86
C PHE A 52 29.67 -15.69 32.24
N PRO A 53 30.42 -14.78 32.89
CA PRO A 53 30.67 -14.87 34.31
C PRO A 53 29.56 -14.18 35.13
N ARG A 54 29.28 -14.82 36.27
CA ARG A 54 28.32 -14.48 37.33
C ARG A 54 28.50 -13.06 37.86
N ALA A 55 27.36 -12.46 38.22
CA ALA A 55 27.23 -11.21 38.96
C ALA A 55 27.94 -11.27 40.32
N GLY A 56 28.82 -10.31 40.56
CA GLY A 56 29.33 -9.93 41.89
C GLY A 56 28.63 -8.66 42.35
N SER A 57 28.17 -8.67 43.59
CA SER A 57 27.55 -7.56 44.31
C SER A 57 28.48 -6.36 44.48
N CYS A 58 27.99 -5.13 44.23
CA CYS A 58 28.64 -3.89 44.65
C CYS A 58 27.61 -2.87 45.18
N SER A 59 27.78 -2.50 46.45
CA SER A 59 27.19 -1.33 47.10
C SER A 59 27.82 -0.01 46.56
N PRO A 60 27.15 1.15 46.71
CA PRO A 60 27.47 2.34 45.93
C PRO A 60 28.63 3.13 46.55
N ALA A 61 29.71 3.29 45.79
CA ALA A 61 30.77 4.25 46.08
C ALA A 61 30.66 5.43 45.11
N TYR A 62 30.40 6.60 45.69
CA TYR A 62 30.44 7.90 45.03
C TYR A 62 31.80 8.16 44.37
N GLY A 63 31.76 8.70 43.15
CA GLY A 63 32.88 9.39 42.53
C GLY A 63 33.72 8.55 41.58
N ARG A 64 33.36 8.57 40.29
CA ARG A 64 34.32 8.67 39.18
C ARG A 64 33.60 9.07 37.89
N ASP A 65 34.28 9.98 37.20
CA ASP A 65 33.91 10.78 36.04
C ASP A 65 33.30 9.96 34.89
N TRP A 66 32.09 10.33 34.47
CA TRP A 66 31.45 9.79 33.26
C TRP A 66 31.94 10.64 32.09
N SER A 67 33.07 10.25 31.50
CA SER A 67 33.52 10.81 30.22
C SER A 67 32.38 10.67 29.20
N SER A 68 31.84 11.81 28.78
CA SER A 68 30.64 11.93 27.96
C SER A 68 30.75 11.11 26.65
N PRO A 69 29.66 10.48 26.18
CA PRO A 69 29.65 9.99 24.81
C PRO A 69 29.84 11.18 23.87
N VAL A 70 30.71 10.99 22.88
CA VAL A 70 30.99 11.91 21.77
C VAL A 70 29.72 12.69 21.39
N SER A 71 29.72 14.01 21.61
CA SER A 71 28.52 14.82 21.39
C SER A 71 27.98 14.62 19.96
N LEU A 72 26.66 14.62 19.78
CA LEU A 72 25.99 14.57 18.47
C LEU A 72 26.66 15.49 17.41
N ARG A 73 27.21 16.64 17.83
CA ARG A 73 27.99 17.56 16.98
C ARG A 73 29.24 16.94 16.32
N ALA A 74 29.90 15.98 16.97
CA ALA A 74 31.08 15.33 16.43
C ALA A 74 30.73 14.22 15.41
N GLN A 75 29.59 13.54 15.58
CA GLN A 75 29.04 12.65 14.54
C GLN A 75 28.60 13.45 13.29
N ILE A 76 28.09 14.68 13.48
CA ILE A 76 27.69 15.58 12.38
C ILE A 76 28.88 16.04 11.52
N ARG A 77 30.10 16.19 12.07
CA ARG A 77 31.28 16.59 11.26
C ARG A 77 31.76 15.50 10.31
N GLY A 78 31.60 14.22 10.68
CA GLY A 78 31.88 13.09 9.80
C GLY A 78 30.82 12.90 8.72
N SER A 79 29.56 13.22 9.03
CA SER A 79 28.46 13.15 8.07
C SER A 79 28.41 14.33 7.11
N ASP A 80 28.93 15.53 7.45
CA ASP A 80 28.91 16.70 6.55
C ASP A 80 29.67 16.44 5.24
N ALA A 81 30.81 15.75 5.27
CA ALA A 81 31.52 15.36 4.05
C ALA A 81 30.75 14.32 3.21
N VAL A 82 30.04 13.39 3.88
CA VAL A 82 29.20 12.37 3.24
C VAL A 82 27.93 13.00 2.66
N LEU A 83 27.30 13.92 3.39
CA LEU A 83 26.16 14.73 2.98
C LEU A 83 26.54 15.60 1.79
N ARG A 84 27.64 16.34 1.82
CA ARG A 84 28.11 17.13 0.67
C ARG A 84 28.48 16.29 -0.55
N ARG A 85 28.90 15.04 -0.35
CA ARG A 85 29.15 14.09 -1.45
C ARG A 85 27.84 13.55 -2.01
N PHE A 86 26.88 13.27 -1.14
CA PHE A 86 25.53 12.86 -1.49
C PHE A 86 24.78 13.99 -2.22
N GLU A 87 24.79 15.20 -1.69
CA GLU A 87 24.23 16.42 -2.30
C GLU A 87 24.86 16.70 -3.66
N ARG A 88 26.19 16.60 -3.80
CA ARG A 88 26.83 16.72 -5.12
C ARG A 88 26.37 15.65 -6.09
N LYS A 89 26.27 14.40 -5.64
CA LYS A 89 25.79 13.29 -6.49
C LYS A 89 24.33 13.52 -6.89
N MET A 90 23.47 13.94 -5.96
CA MET A 90 22.07 14.31 -6.20
C MET A 90 21.96 15.51 -7.15
N ALA A 91 22.81 16.52 -7.00
CA ALA A 91 22.85 17.68 -7.90
C ALA A 91 23.32 17.29 -9.31
N THR A 92 24.29 16.37 -9.44
CA THR A 92 24.70 15.82 -10.75
C THR A 92 23.57 15.02 -11.38
N ILE A 93 22.83 14.22 -10.61
CA ILE A 93 21.67 13.45 -11.08
C ILE A 93 20.51 14.36 -11.49
N ALA A 94 20.23 15.41 -10.71
CA ALA A 94 19.22 16.41 -11.03
C ALA A 94 19.58 17.26 -12.27
N ALA A 95 20.88 17.39 -12.57
CA ALA A 95 21.37 18.10 -13.74
C ALA A 95 21.46 17.23 -15.02
N THR A 96 21.40 15.90 -14.90
CA THR A 96 21.34 15.00 -16.05
C THR A 96 19.93 14.96 -16.63
N GLU A 97 19.82 15.14 -17.95
CA GLU A 97 18.55 14.96 -18.64
C GLU A 97 18.00 13.53 -18.44
N HIS A 98 16.68 13.42 -18.35
CA HIS A 98 15.99 12.15 -18.15
C HIS A 98 16.29 11.16 -19.29
N VAL A 99 16.68 9.93 -18.94
CA VAL A 99 17.15 8.90 -19.88
C VAL A 99 16.15 8.61 -20.99
N PHE A 100 14.86 8.65 -20.66
CA PHE A 100 13.76 8.34 -21.57
C PHE A 100 13.03 9.59 -22.08
N LYS A 101 13.71 10.73 -22.19
CA LYS A 101 13.09 11.97 -22.70
C LYS A 101 12.56 11.84 -24.14
N ASP A 102 13.18 10.98 -24.95
CA ASP A 102 12.89 10.84 -26.38
C ASP A 102 11.53 10.18 -26.65
N ILE A 103 10.98 9.46 -25.67
CA ILE A 103 9.66 8.80 -25.76
C ILE A 103 8.54 9.64 -25.12
N LEU A 104 8.84 10.87 -24.71
CA LEU A 104 7.86 11.78 -24.12
C LEU A 104 6.98 12.39 -25.22
N THR A 105 5.72 11.98 -25.25
CA THR A 105 4.76 12.34 -26.30
C THR A 105 3.64 13.21 -25.74
N SER A 106 3.22 14.24 -26.47
CA SER A 106 2.06 15.06 -26.12
C SER A 106 0.74 14.37 -26.51
N LEU A 107 -0.25 14.42 -25.62
CA LEU A 107 -1.61 13.93 -25.88
C LEU A 107 -2.51 15.08 -26.36
N PRO A 108 -2.93 15.14 -27.64
CA PRO A 108 -3.74 16.22 -28.18
C PRO A 108 -5.19 16.16 -27.68
N LYS A 109 -5.81 17.34 -27.50
CA LYS A 109 -7.24 17.49 -27.20
C LYS A 109 -8.08 17.60 -28.48
N PRO A 110 -9.29 17.01 -28.53
CA PRO A 110 -10.19 17.15 -29.67
C PRO A 110 -10.58 18.60 -30.01
N ALA A 111 -10.62 19.49 -29.01
CA ALA A 111 -11.02 20.89 -29.16
C ALA A 111 -9.84 21.86 -29.36
N GLY A 112 -8.63 21.35 -29.57
CA GLY A 112 -7.38 22.14 -29.59
C GLY A 112 -6.72 22.23 -28.22
N GLY A 113 -5.38 22.25 -28.21
CA GLY A 113 -4.54 22.18 -27.01
C GLY A 113 -4.10 20.75 -26.64
N GLU A 114 -3.40 20.60 -25.52
CA GLU A 114 -2.88 19.31 -25.04
C GLU A 114 -3.50 18.95 -23.68
N PHE A 115 -3.75 17.66 -23.43
CA PHE A 115 -4.11 17.15 -22.09
C PHE A 115 -2.90 17.14 -21.17
N GLY A 116 -1.74 16.84 -21.73
CA GLY A 116 -0.47 16.68 -21.05
C GLY A 116 0.47 15.84 -21.90
N LYS A 117 1.67 15.57 -21.39
CA LYS A 117 2.66 14.68 -21.98
C LYS A 117 2.68 13.35 -21.24
N TYR A 118 3.02 12.27 -21.91
CA TYR A 118 3.15 10.95 -21.30
C TYR A 118 4.32 10.20 -21.92
N TYR A 119 4.87 9.23 -21.18
CA TYR A 119 5.90 8.35 -21.70
C TYR A 119 5.25 7.26 -22.55
N SER A 120 5.42 7.35 -23.86
CA SER A 120 4.81 6.41 -24.81
C SER A 120 5.59 5.10 -24.81
N LEU A 121 5.04 4.04 -24.19
CA LEU A 121 5.67 2.71 -24.21
C LEU A 121 5.90 2.18 -25.63
N PRO A 122 4.96 2.32 -26.60
CA PRO A 122 5.22 1.91 -27.99
C PRO A 122 6.39 2.65 -28.65
N ALA A 123 6.70 3.88 -28.23
CA ALA A 123 7.82 4.65 -28.80
C ALA A 123 9.20 4.09 -28.42
N LEU A 124 9.28 3.12 -27.49
CA LEU A 124 10.51 2.37 -27.22
C LEU A 124 10.90 1.43 -28.36
N ASN A 125 10.00 1.15 -29.32
CA ASN A 125 10.22 0.27 -30.47
C ASN A 125 10.73 -1.14 -30.10
N ASP A 126 10.29 -1.68 -28.96
CA ASP A 126 10.66 -3.01 -28.49
C ASP A 126 9.46 -3.97 -28.62
N PRO A 127 9.56 -5.05 -29.42
CA PRO A 127 8.46 -6.00 -29.63
C PRO A 127 8.08 -6.80 -28.37
N ARG A 128 8.91 -6.79 -27.32
CA ARG A 128 8.59 -7.43 -26.03
C ARG A 128 7.46 -6.70 -25.30
N ILE A 129 7.33 -5.39 -25.50
CA ILE A 129 6.33 -4.55 -24.83
C ILE A 129 4.91 -5.00 -25.19
N ASP A 130 4.69 -5.41 -26.43
CA ASP A 130 3.37 -5.88 -26.90
C ASP A 130 2.93 -7.17 -26.19
N LYS A 131 3.88 -7.98 -25.70
CA LYS A 131 3.63 -9.21 -24.96
C LYS A 131 3.43 -8.99 -23.46
N LEU A 132 3.78 -7.82 -22.93
CA LEU A 132 3.68 -7.55 -21.49
C LEU A 132 2.21 -7.52 -21.04
N PRO A 133 1.87 -8.21 -19.92
CA PRO A 133 0.57 -8.05 -19.27
C PRO A 133 0.31 -6.58 -18.89
N TYR A 134 -0.94 -6.14 -18.88
CA TYR A 134 -1.31 -4.76 -18.53
C TYR A 134 -0.79 -4.33 -17.16
N SER A 135 -0.81 -5.22 -16.16
CA SER A 135 -0.24 -4.97 -14.84
C SER A 135 1.27 -4.66 -14.90
N ILE A 136 2.03 -5.38 -15.71
CA ILE A 136 3.46 -5.16 -15.91
C ILE A 136 3.73 -3.85 -16.68
N ARG A 137 2.85 -3.46 -17.60
CA ARG A 137 2.95 -2.16 -18.29
C ARG A 137 2.83 -0.98 -17.33
N ILE A 138 2.02 -1.09 -16.27
CA ILE A 138 1.94 -0.06 -15.21
C ILE A 138 3.26 0.03 -14.43
N LEU A 139 3.86 -1.11 -14.08
CA LEU A 139 5.17 -1.15 -13.42
C LEU A 139 6.27 -0.56 -14.32
N LEU A 140 6.23 -0.88 -15.61
CA LEU A 140 7.17 -0.36 -16.61
C LEU A 140 7.05 1.17 -16.76
N GLU A 141 5.83 1.69 -16.84
CA GLU A 141 5.60 3.15 -16.88
C GLU A 141 6.19 3.83 -15.64
N SER A 142 5.91 3.30 -14.45
CA SER A 142 6.41 3.88 -13.20
C SER A 142 7.95 3.88 -13.17
N ALA A 143 8.58 2.78 -13.60
CA ALA A 143 10.04 2.69 -13.65
C ALA A 143 10.65 3.66 -14.68
N ILE A 144 10.04 3.80 -15.86
CA ILE A 144 10.50 4.74 -16.90
C ILE A 144 10.40 6.18 -16.40
N ARG A 145 9.23 6.60 -15.90
CA ARG A 145 8.99 7.98 -15.47
C ARG A 145 9.86 8.40 -14.29
N ASN A 146 10.22 7.45 -13.43
CA ASN A 146 11.04 7.71 -12.25
C ASN A 146 12.53 7.34 -12.44
N CYS A 147 12.98 7.09 -13.68
CA CYS A 147 14.36 6.66 -13.95
C CYS A 147 15.36 7.80 -13.72
N ASP A 148 15.92 7.84 -12.50
CA ASP A 148 16.91 8.82 -12.04
C ASP A 148 18.35 8.29 -12.06
N ASN A 149 18.57 7.04 -12.52
CA ASN A 149 19.85 6.33 -12.46
C ASN A 149 20.43 6.20 -11.03
N PHE A 150 19.58 6.31 -10.01
CA PHE A 150 19.99 6.18 -8.61
C PHE A 150 19.04 5.29 -7.82
N GLN A 151 17.80 5.72 -7.62
CA GLN A 151 16.74 4.90 -7.03
C GLN A 151 16.17 3.92 -8.04
N VAL A 152 16.02 4.37 -9.30
CA VAL A 152 15.53 3.57 -10.41
C VAL A 152 16.53 3.67 -11.55
N THR A 153 17.13 2.54 -11.91
CA THR A 153 18.17 2.50 -12.94
C THR A 153 17.62 2.07 -14.29
N LYS A 154 18.33 2.41 -15.38
CA LYS A 154 18.02 1.88 -16.72
C LYS A 154 18.01 0.34 -16.75
N ASN A 155 18.85 -0.30 -15.94
CA ASN A 155 18.87 -1.76 -15.83
C ASN A 155 17.58 -2.29 -15.20
N ASP A 156 16.95 -1.54 -14.30
CA ASP A 156 15.67 -1.92 -13.72
C ASP A 156 14.53 -1.85 -14.74
N VAL A 157 14.55 -0.84 -15.62
CA VAL A 157 13.62 -0.77 -16.76
C VAL A 157 13.81 -1.98 -17.69
N GLU A 158 15.05 -2.34 -18.03
CA GLU A 158 15.34 -3.51 -18.88
C GLU A 158 14.86 -4.82 -18.25
N LYS A 159 15.05 -5.01 -16.93
CA LYS A 159 14.52 -6.20 -16.23
C LYS A 159 13.01 -6.34 -16.36
N ILE A 160 12.28 -5.21 -16.35
CA ILE A 160 10.82 -5.20 -16.49
C ILE A 160 10.41 -5.47 -17.93
N ILE A 161 11.13 -4.92 -18.93
CA ILE A 161 10.88 -5.22 -20.34
C ILE A 161 11.13 -6.72 -20.62
N ASP A 162 12.17 -7.30 -20.02
CA ASP A 162 12.53 -8.72 -20.12
C ASP A 162 11.71 -9.63 -19.19
N TRP A 163 10.46 -9.24 -18.86
CA TRP A 163 9.59 -9.90 -17.88
C TRP A 163 9.49 -11.42 -18.03
N GLU A 164 9.36 -11.92 -19.26
CA GLU A 164 9.23 -13.35 -19.56
C GLU A 164 10.43 -14.17 -19.04
N ASN A 165 11.63 -13.59 -19.07
CA ASN A 165 12.87 -14.23 -18.62
C ASN A 165 13.28 -13.85 -17.20
N SER A 166 12.90 -12.66 -16.73
CA SER A 166 13.29 -12.12 -15.43
C SER A 166 12.35 -12.54 -14.31
N SER A 167 11.04 -12.67 -14.58
CA SER A 167 10.06 -13.07 -13.56
C SER A 167 10.33 -14.46 -12.97
N PRO A 168 10.65 -15.51 -13.76
CA PRO A 168 10.98 -16.84 -13.20
C PRO A 168 12.24 -16.85 -12.33
N LYS A 169 13.11 -15.84 -12.47
CA LYS A 169 14.37 -15.70 -11.71
C LYS A 169 14.19 -14.93 -10.41
N LEU A 170 12.95 -14.54 -10.07
CA LEU A 170 12.60 -13.78 -8.86
C LEU A 170 13.42 -12.49 -8.73
N VAL A 171 13.60 -11.78 -9.85
CA VAL A 171 14.38 -10.54 -9.88
C VAL A 171 13.61 -9.43 -9.14
N GLU A 172 14.33 -8.69 -8.30
CA GLU A 172 13.81 -7.50 -7.64
C GLU A 172 13.83 -6.27 -8.55
N ILE A 173 12.74 -5.52 -8.48
CA ILE A 173 12.53 -4.25 -9.18
C ILE A 173 12.06 -3.17 -8.20
N PRO A 174 12.47 -1.90 -8.42
CA PRO A 174 11.93 -0.77 -7.70
C PRO A 174 10.55 -0.39 -8.25
N PHE A 175 9.61 -0.06 -7.36
CA PHE A 175 8.30 0.47 -7.73
C PHE A 175 7.97 1.72 -6.92
N LYS A 176 7.56 2.79 -7.62
CA LYS A 176 7.11 4.05 -7.01
C LYS A 176 5.62 4.23 -7.29
N PRO A 177 4.74 4.05 -6.29
CA PRO A 177 3.30 4.21 -6.49
C PRO A 177 2.96 5.69 -6.74
N ALA A 178 1.83 5.93 -7.41
CA ALA A 178 1.33 7.28 -7.68
C ALA A 178 0.80 7.96 -6.41
N ARG A 179 0.27 7.19 -5.46
CA ARG A 179 -0.32 7.67 -4.20
C ARG A 179 -0.30 6.59 -3.11
N VAL A 180 -0.62 7.01 -1.89
CA VAL A 180 -0.73 6.12 -0.72
C VAL A 180 -2.12 6.24 -0.09
N LEU A 181 -2.69 5.10 0.34
CA LEU A 181 -3.97 5.03 1.03
C LEU A 181 -3.77 4.60 2.48
N LEU A 182 -4.29 5.38 3.43
CA LEU A 182 -4.24 5.07 4.85
C LEU A 182 -5.65 4.84 5.40
N GLN A 183 -5.74 3.94 6.38
CA GLN A 183 -6.87 3.84 7.30
C GLN A 183 -6.46 4.42 8.66
N ASP A 184 -7.40 4.70 9.56
CA ASP A 184 -7.13 5.48 10.76
C ASP A 184 -6.18 4.82 11.78
N PHE A 185 -6.24 3.51 11.98
CA PHE A 185 -5.35 2.82 12.93
C PHE A 185 -3.88 2.81 12.52
N THR A 186 -3.58 2.72 11.23
CA THR A 186 -2.21 2.81 10.70
C THR A 186 -1.84 4.24 10.29
N GLY A 187 -2.83 5.10 10.03
CA GLY A 187 -2.62 6.49 9.66
C GLY A 187 -2.23 7.35 10.85
N VAL A 188 -2.76 7.08 12.05
CA VAL A 188 -2.31 7.77 13.27
C VAL A 188 -0.80 7.60 13.50
N PRO A 189 -0.22 6.39 13.59
CA PRO A 189 1.21 6.24 13.78
C PRO A 189 2.02 6.86 12.62
N ALA A 190 1.58 6.73 11.37
CA ALA A 190 2.28 7.36 10.24
C ALA A 190 2.34 8.90 10.33
N VAL A 191 1.26 9.55 10.76
CA VAL A 191 1.24 11.01 10.97
C VAL A 191 2.08 11.39 12.20
N VAL A 192 2.11 10.56 13.25
CA VAL A 192 3.02 10.74 14.39
C VAL A 192 4.47 10.66 13.94
N ASP A 193 4.84 9.70 13.10
CA ASP A 193 6.21 9.53 12.62
C ASP A 193 6.64 10.72 11.74
N LEU A 194 5.76 11.22 10.87
CA LEU A 194 6.00 12.46 10.12
C LEU A 194 6.19 13.67 11.05
N ALA A 195 5.42 13.78 12.13
CA ALA A 195 5.57 14.85 13.12
C ALA A 195 6.90 14.72 13.88
N CYS A 196 7.26 13.52 14.32
CA CYS A 196 8.53 13.22 14.98
C CYS A 196 9.73 13.53 14.08
N MET A 197 9.62 13.24 12.77
CA MET A 197 10.65 13.58 11.79
C MET A 197 10.81 15.09 11.63
N ARG A 198 9.73 15.87 11.68
CA ARG A 198 9.79 17.35 11.69
C ARG A 198 10.52 17.87 12.92
N ASP A 199 10.17 17.39 14.10
CA ASP A 199 10.85 17.75 15.35
C ASP A 199 12.33 17.37 15.33
N ALA A 200 12.67 16.22 14.73
CA ALA A 200 14.06 15.80 14.57
C ALA A 200 14.82 16.73 13.60
N MET A 201 14.22 17.16 12.49
CA MET A 201 14.87 18.12 11.58
C MET A 201 15.11 19.47 12.24
N ASP A 202 14.15 19.96 13.03
CA ASP A 202 14.29 21.22 13.77
C ASP A 202 15.46 21.16 14.76
N LYS A 203 15.55 20.07 15.54
CA LYS A 203 16.66 19.82 16.48
C LYS A 203 18.03 19.74 15.80
N LEU A 204 18.06 19.31 14.53
CA LEU A 204 19.28 19.27 13.71
C LEU A 204 19.60 20.62 13.04
N GLY A 205 18.75 21.64 13.22
CA GLY A 205 18.92 22.97 12.61
C GLY A 205 18.59 23.01 11.12
N SER A 206 17.79 22.06 10.64
CA SER A 206 17.29 22.00 9.26
C SER A 206 15.83 22.43 9.20
N ASP A 207 15.33 22.76 8.01
CA ASP A 207 13.93 23.15 7.81
C ASP A 207 12.98 21.95 7.97
N PRO A 208 12.08 21.95 8.98
CA PRO A 208 11.13 20.86 9.20
C PRO A 208 10.14 20.69 8.04
N ASN A 209 9.86 21.76 7.29
CA ASN A 209 8.89 21.71 6.18
C ASN A 209 9.37 20.85 5.00
N LYS A 210 10.65 20.45 4.99
CA LYS A 210 11.17 19.45 4.05
C LYS A 210 10.58 18.06 4.29
N ILE A 211 10.14 17.76 5.51
CA ILE A 211 9.40 16.54 5.81
C ILE A 211 7.95 16.74 5.40
N ASN A 212 7.62 16.22 4.22
CA ASN A 212 6.28 16.24 3.66
C ASN A 212 6.09 15.05 2.70
N PRO A 213 4.89 14.45 2.63
CA PRO A 213 4.58 13.49 1.58
C PRO A 213 4.84 14.05 0.17
N LEU A 214 5.59 13.31 -0.64
CA LEU A 214 5.91 13.64 -2.03
C LEU A 214 4.82 13.17 -2.99
N VAL A 215 4.08 12.13 -2.61
CA VAL A 215 2.91 11.63 -3.32
C VAL A 215 1.63 11.96 -2.54
N PRO A 216 0.46 12.06 -3.20
CA PRO A 216 -0.83 12.15 -2.54
C PRO A 216 -1.03 11.02 -1.52
N VAL A 217 -1.52 11.40 -0.34
CA VAL A 217 -1.87 10.50 0.75
C VAL A 217 -3.33 10.76 1.09
N ASP A 218 -4.16 9.74 0.86
CA ASP A 218 -5.57 9.78 1.20
C ASP A 218 -5.78 8.93 2.46
N LEU A 219 -6.22 9.52 3.57
CA LEU A 219 -6.52 8.84 4.84
C LEU A 219 -8.04 8.79 5.04
N VAL A 220 -8.59 7.59 5.20
CA VAL A 220 -10.02 7.40 5.48
C VAL A 220 -10.21 6.92 6.92
N ILE A 221 -11.12 7.57 7.63
CA ILE A 221 -11.51 7.19 9.00
C ILE A 221 -12.75 6.31 8.92
N ASP A 222 -12.57 5.01 9.11
CA ASP A 222 -13.65 4.02 8.99
C ASP A 222 -13.53 2.85 9.98
N HIS A 223 -12.37 2.62 10.61
CA HIS A 223 -12.17 1.53 11.57
C HIS A 223 -12.56 1.89 13.01
N SER A 224 -12.94 3.15 13.27
CA SER A 224 -13.28 3.64 14.60
C SER A 224 -14.75 3.43 15.00
N VAL A 225 -15.65 3.23 14.03
CA VAL A 225 -17.09 3.13 14.30
C VAL A 225 -17.44 1.76 14.89
N GLN A 226 -18.27 1.76 15.93
CA GLN A 226 -18.78 0.55 16.57
C GLN A 226 -20.31 0.53 16.53
N VAL A 227 -20.89 -0.66 16.49
CA VAL A 227 -22.34 -0.84 16.53
C VAL A 227 -22.80 -0.98 17.97
N ASP A 228 -22.89 0.14 18.70
CA ASP A 228 -23.40 0.19 20.07
C ASP A 228 -24.95 0.10 20.11
N VAL A 229 -25.60 0.76 19.17
CA VAL A 229 -27.05 0.77 18.98
C VAL A 229 -27.38 0.20 17.61
N ALA A 230 -28.38 -0.68 17.54
CA ALA A 230 -28.88 -1.27 16.31
C ALA A 230 -30.42 -1.32 16.32
N ARG A 231 -31.04 -1.49 15.14
CA ARG A 231 -32.50 -1.63 14.96
C ARG A 231 -33.33 -0.47 15.55
N SER A 232 -32.80 0.74 15.48
CA SER A 232 -33.46 1.98 15.86
C SER A 232 -33.26 3.02 14.77
N GLU A 233 -34.25 3.88 14.52
CA GLU A 233 -34.14 4.97 13.54
C GLU A 233 -32.98 5.91 13.87
N ASN A 234 -32.67 6.09 15.15
CA ASN A 234 -31.58 6.94 15.63
C ASN A 234 -30.23 6.21 15.77
N ALA A 235 -30.12 4.94 15.37
CA ALA A 235 -28.93 4.12 15.60
C ALA A 235 -27.66 4.72 14.97
N VAL A 236 -27.75 5.19 13.72
CA VAL A 236 -26.61 5.78 13.01
C VAL A 236 -26.08 7.01 13.75
N GLN A 237 -26.97 7.95 14.09
CA GLN A 237 -26.60 9.17 14.80
C GLN A 237 -26.00 8.87 16.19
N ALA A 238 -26.60 7.93 16.94
CA ALA A 238 -26.11 7.55 18.26
C ALA A 238 -24.70 6.94 18.20
N ASN A 239 -24.46 6.01 17.26
CA ASN A 239 -23.15 5.38 17.08
C ASN A 239 -22.08 6.39 16.65
N MET A 240 -22.41 7.30 15.72
CA MET A 240 -21.49 8.38 15.31
C MET A 240 -21.14 9.33 16.45
N GLN A 241 -22.10 9.65 17.33
CA GLN A 241 -21.83 10.49 18.51
C GLN A 241 -20.88 9.78 19.49
N LEU A 242 -21.09 8.49 19.75
CA LEU A 242 -20.22 7.69 20.62
C LEU A 242 -18.81 7.55 20.03
N GLU A 243 -18.71 7.32 18.72
CA GLU A 243 -17.44 7.26 18.00
C GLU A 243 -16.64 8.57 18.17
N PHE A 244 -17.30 9.71 17.97
CA PHE A 244 -16.65 11.01 18.10
C PHE A 244 -16.23 11.30 19.54
N GLN A 245 -17.03 10.90 20.53
CA GLN A 245 -16.66 11.04 21.95
C GLN A 245 -15.44 10.19 22.32
N ARG A 246 -15.38 8.94 21.85
CA ARG A 246 -14.29 8.00 22.15
C ARG A 246 -12.97 8.37 21.45
N ASN A 247 -13.04 8.90 20.23
CA ASN A 247 -11.87 9.12 19.38
C ASN A 247 -11.54 10.61 19.16
N LYS A 248 -12.07 11.50 19.98
CA LYS A 248 -11.91 12.95 19.85
C LYS A 248 -10.45 13.40 19.65
N GLU A 249 -9.53 12.84 20.43
CA GLU A 249 -8.11 13.18 20.35
C GLU A 249 -7.48 12.70 19.03
N ARG A 250 -7.73 11.44 18.64
CA ARG A 250 -7.27 10.88 17.36
C ARG A 250 -7.77 11.69 16.18
N PHE A 251 -9.05 12.03 16.15
CA PHE A 251 -9.62 12.83 15.07
C PHE A 251 -9.09 14.26 15.06
N GLY A 252 -8.86 14.85 16.23
CA GLY A 252 -8.19 16.15 16.34
C GLY A 252 -6.78 16.12 15.77
N PHE A 253 -6.02 15.07 16.08
CA PHE A 253 -4.65 14.87 15.58
C PHE A 253 -4.61 14.65 14.07
N LEU A 254 -5.47 13.78 13.51
CA LEU A 254 -5.55 13.55 12.08
C LEU A 254 -6.01 14.81 11.31
N LYS A 255 -6.95 15.57 11.88
CA LYS A 255 -7.37 16.86 11.33
C LYS A 255 -6.24 17.88 11.34
N TRP A 256 -5.38 17.89 12.36
CA TRP A 256 -4.16 18.68 12.33
C TRP A 256 -3.25 18.21 11.20
N GLY A 257 -3.04 16.90 11.05
CA GLY A 257 -2.21 16.31 9.99
C GLY A 257 -2.60 16.77 8.57
N SER A 258 -3.89 16.78 8.25
CA SER A 258 -4.37 17.24 6.93
C SER A 258 -4.11 18.72 6.66
N THR A 259 -3.96 19.54 7.71
CA THR A 259 -3.60 20.97 7.57
C THR A 259 -2.10 21.21 7.63
N ALA A 260 -1.36 20.34 8.32
CA ALA A 260 0.08 20.49 8.55
C ALA A 260 0.93 19.94 7.40
N PHE A 261 0.43 18.95 6.66
CA PHE A 261 1.12 18.32 5.54
C PHE A 261 0.42 18.64 4.22
N ARG A 262 1.20 19.01 3.20
CA ARG A 262 0.72 19.09 1.82
C ARG A 262 0.51 17.68 1.29
N ASN A 263 -0.39 17.54 0.32
CA ASN A 263 -0.75 16.26 -0.30
C ASN A 263 -1.40 15.26 0.66
N MET A 264 -1.86 15.69 1.84
CA MET A 264 -2.57 14.84 2.79
C MET A 264 -4.05 15.20 2.86
N LEU A 265 -4.89 14.30 2.38
CA LEU A 265 -6.35 14.39 2.47
C LEU A 265 -6.84 13.48 3.60
N VAL A 266 -7.73 13.97 4.46
CA VAL A 266 -8.39 13.16 5.50
C VAL A 266 -9.89 13.16 5.26
N VAL A 267 -10.44 11.98 5.00
CA VAL A 267 -11.88 11.74 4.88
C VAL A 267 -12.46 11.50 6.28
N PRO A 268 -13.46 12.30 6.71
CA PRO A 268 -13.98 12.23 8.07
C PRO A 268 -14.80 10.95 8.33
N PRO A 269 -15.01 10.56 9.60
CA PRO A 269 -15.81 9.40 9.96
C PRO A 269 -17.25 9.53 9.44
N GLY A 270 -17.85 8.38 9.11
CA GLY A 270 -19.22 8.31 8.57
C GLY A 270 -19.35 8.64 7.08
N SER A 271 -18.24 8.83 6.36
CA SER A 271 -18.24 9.09 4.91
C SER A 271 -18.28 7.82 4.04
N GLY A 272 -18.08 6.65 4.65
CA GLY A 272 -18.00 5.36 3.97
C GLY A 272 -16.81 4.53 4.44
N ILE A 273 -16.62 3.37 3.81
CA ILE A 273 -15.50 2.45 4.07
C ILE A 273 -14.38 2.76 3.08
N VAL A 274 -13.12 2.66 3.52
CA VAL A 274 -11.91 3.05 2.79
C VAL A 274 -11.87 2.52 1.36
N HIS A 275 -12.22 1.25 1.12
CA HIS A 275 -12.18 0.65 -0.22
C HIS A 275 -13.30 1.15 -1.14
N GLN A 276 -14.50 1.37 -0.60
CA GLN A 276 -15.62 1.90 -1.38
C GLN A 276 -15.39 3.36 -1.74
N VAL A 277 -14.95 4.17 -0.77
CA VAL A 277 -14.57 5.57 -1.00
C VAL A 277 -13.41 5.66 -1.99
N ASN A 278 -12.46 4.71 -1.92
CA ASN A 278 -11.36 4.65 -2.86
C ASN A 278 -11.83 4.38 -4.30
N LEU A 279 -12.76 3.44 -4.50
CA LEU A 279 -13.32 3.15 -5.82
C LEU A 279 -14.18 4.28 -6.39
N GLU A 280 -15.04 4.87 -5.56
CA GLU A 280 -16.06 5.82 -6.01
C GLU A 280 -15.56 7.26 -6.11
N TYR A 281 -14.53 7.63 -5.33
CA TYR A 281 -14.14 9.04 -5.16
C TYR A 281 -12.62 9.30 -5.26
N LEU A 282 -11.77 8.48 -4.66
CA LEU A 282 -10.31 8.75 -4.60
C LEU A 282 -9.54 8.19 -5.81
N GLY A 283 -10.08 7.17 -6.47
CA GLY A 283 -9.51 6.54 -7.65
C GLY A 283 -9.48 7.50 -8.82
N ARG A 284 -8.28 7.78 -9.33
CA ARG A 284 -8.08 8.78 -10.40
C ARG A 284 -7.96 8.13 -11.77
N VAL A 285 -7.56 6.86 -11.81
CA VAL A 285 -7.26 6.06 -13.03
C VAL A 285 -6.06 6.60 -13.81
N VAL A 286 -6.03 7.90 -14.12
CA VAL A 286 -4.91 8.60 -14.74
C VAL A 286 -4.64 9.88 -13.95
N PHE A 287 -3.39 10.04 -13.51
CA PHE A 287 -2.90 11.28 -12.91
C PHE A 287 -2.51 12.30 -13.98
N ASN A 288 -2.60 13.58 -13.64
CA ASN A 288 -2.00 14.68 -14.39
C ASN A 288 -1.28 15.59 -13.39
N THR A 289 0.04 15.41 -13.26
CA THR A 289 0.87 16.18 -12.33
C THR A 289 1.88 16.97 -13.14
N ASP A 290 1.84 18.30 -13.01
CA ASP A 290 2.71 19.23 -13.75
C ASP A 290 2.72 19.00 -15.27
N GLY A 291 1.57 18.59 -15.82
CA GLY A 291 1.41 18.32 -17.25
C GLY A 291 1.92 16.94 -17.68
N ILE A 292 2.33 16.07 -16.77
CA ILE A 292 2.70 14.67 -17.05
C ILE A 292 1.54 13.74 -16.68
N LEU A 293 1.11 12.94 -17.65
CA LEU A 293 0.07 11.93 -17.53
C LEU A 293 0.68 10.56 -17.25
N TYR A 294 0.14 9.85 -16.25
CA TYR A 294 0.58 8.51 -15.86
C TYR A 294 -0.55 7.72 -15.18
N PRO A 295 -0.55 6.38 -15.24
CA PRO A 295 -1.56 5.55 -14.59
C PRO A 295 -1.57 5.74 -13.07
N ASP A 296 -2.77 5.72 -12.49
CA ASP A 296 -2.95 5.62 -11.05
C ASP A 296 -2.39 4.27 -10.56
N SER A 297 -1.75 4.33 -9.42
CA SER A 297 -1.28 3.17 -8.67
C SER A 297 -1.21 3.53 -7.19
N VAL A 298 -1.61 2.60 -6.33
CA VAL A 298 -1.79 2.87 -4.92
C VAL A 298 -1.28 1.74 -4.05
N VAL A 299 -0.51 2.09 -3.04
CA VAL A 299 -0.20 1.17 -1.94
C VAL A 299 -0.97 1.63 -0.72
N GLY A 300 -1.51 0.70 0.04
CA GLY A 300 -2.32 1.04 1.20
C GLY A 300 -1.98 0.23 2.41
N THR A 301 -2.17 0.79 3.59
CA THR A 301 -1.97 0.09 4.87
C THR A 301 -3.18 -0.78 5.25
N ASP A 302 -3.88 -1.31 4.25
CA ASP A 302 -5.02 -2.20 4.37
C ASP A 302 -4.92 -3.29 3.29
N SER A 303 -5.18 -4.54 3.67
CA SER A 303 -5.07 -5.71 2.78
C SER A 303 -6.03 -5.66 1.59
N HIS A 304 -7.22 -5.05 1.73
CA HIS A 304 -8.20 -4.98 0.63
C HIS A 304 -8.00 -3.76 -0.26
N THR A 305 -6.86 -3.06 -0.16
CA THR A 305 -6.46 -2.05 -1.15
C THR A 305 -6.52 -2.59 -2.59
N THR A 306 -6.34 -3.91 -2.76
CA THR A 306 -6.52 -4.65 -4.02
C THR A 306 -7.91 -4.52 -4.65
N MET A 307 -8.94 -4.08 -3.91
CA MET A 307 -10.27 -3.85 -4.47
C MET A 307 -10.25 -2.82 -5.62
N ILE A 308 -9.31 -1.87 -5.59
CA ILE A 308 -9.13 -0.85 -6.63
C ILE A 308 -8.65 -1.42 -7.97
N ASP A 309 -8.08 -2.63 -7.97
CA ASP A 309 -7.61 -3.32 -9.18
C ASP A 309 -8.77 -3.57 -10.16
N GLY A 310 -10.00 -3.71 -9.65
CA GLY A 310 -11.21 -3.83 -10.45
C GLY A 310 -11.51 -2.60 -11.33
N LEU A 311 -10.93 -1.44 -11.00
CA LEU A 311 -11.02 -0.19 -11.78
C LEU A 311 -9.84 -0.01 -12.77
N GLY A 312 -8.93 -0.99 -12.83
CA GLY A 312 -7.72 -0.90 -13.68
C GLY A 312 -6.59 -0.09 -13.07
N VAL A 313 -6.62 0.17 -11.77
CA VAL A 313 -5.57 0.85 -10.99
C VAL A 313 -4.77 -0.22 -10.28
N ALA A 314 -3.44 -0.26 -10.46
CA ALA A 314 -2.62 -1.25 -9.76
C ALA A 314 -2.47 -0.87 -8.27
N GLY A 315 -2.99 -1.69 -7.36
CA GLY A 315 -2.81 -1.45 -5.94
C GLY A 315 -2.89 -2.66 -5.02
N TRP A 316 -2.20 -2.56 -3.87
CA TRP A 316 -2.13 -3.66 -2.90
C TRP A 316 -1.82 -3.17 -1.49
N GLY A 317 -2.04 -4.06 -0.53
CA GLY A 317 -1.75 -3.83 0.88
C GLY A 317 -0.24 -3.92 1.19
N VAL A 318 0.26 -3.00 2.01
CA VAL A 318 1.63 -2.95 2.53
C VAL A 318 1.62 -2.61 4.03
N GLY A 319 2.77 -2.77 4.70
CA GLY A 319 2.92 -2.32 6.09
C GLY A 319 2.99 -0.78 6.21
N GLY A 320 2.85 -0.29 7.44
CA GLY A 320 2.92 1.15 7.73
C GLY A 320 4.27 1.78 7.35
N ILE A 321 5.36 1.08 7.63
CA ILE A 321 6.72 1.56 7.34
C ILE A 321 6.96 1.67 5.82
N GLU A 322 6.49 0.70 5.05
CA GLU A 322 6.58 0.75 3.58
C GLU A 322 5.73 1.88 3.00
N ALA A 323 4.54 2.10 3.56
CA ALA A 323 3.69 3.22 3.18
C ALA A 323 4.37 4.57 3.48
N GLU A 324 4.93 4.76 4.68
CA GLU A 324 5.69 5.96 5.06
C GLU A 324 6.93 6.19 4.17
N ALA A 325 7.69 5.13 3.91
CA ALA A 325 8.84 5.20 3.01
C ALA A 325 8.41 5.66 1.60
N SER A 326 7.29 5.11 1.10
CA SER A 326 6.71 5.51 -0.19
C SER A 326 6.25 6.96 -0.19
N MET A 327 5.66 7.45 0.91
CA MET A 327 5.28 8.86 1.07
C MET A 327 6.50 9.79 0.96
N LEU A 328 7.65 9.37 1.48
CA LEU A 328 8.90 10.13 1.42
C LEU A 328 9.71 9.87 0.14
N GLY A 329 9.13 9.17 -0.84
CA GLY A 329 9.68 8.96 -2.16
C GLY A 329 10.69 7.83 -2.29
N GLN A 330 10.82 6.96 -1.27
CA GLN A 330 11.59 5.72 -1.43
C GLN A 330 10.83 4.76 -2.35
N PRO A 331 11.48 4.18 -3.36
CA PRO A 331 10.89 3.07 -4.11
C PRO A 331 10.75 1.85 -3.21
N MET A 332 9.65 1.12 -3.38
CA MET A 332 9.51 -0.20 -2.78
C MET A 332 10.31 -1.21 -3.60
N SER A 333 11.00 -2.14 -2.94
CA SER A 333 11.55 -3.31 -3.62
C SER A 333 10.49 -4.40 -3.69
N MET A 334 10.24 -4.93 -4.87
CA MET A 334 9.35 -6.07 -5.05
C MET A 334 9.91 -7.06 -6.06
N VAL A 335 9.56 -8.34 -5.89
CA VAL A 335 9.87 -9.37 -6.88
C VAL A 335 8.91 -9.23 -8.06
N LEU A 336 9.46 -9.30 -9.28
CA LEU A 336 8.68 -9.18 -10.50
C LEU A 336 7.65 -10.34 -10.62
N PRO A 337 6.34 -10.07 -10.60
CA PRO A 337 5.32 -11.11 -10.46
C PRO A 337 5.10 -11.89 -11.77
N GLY A 338 4.82 -13.20 -11.65
CA GLY A 338 4.81 -14.14 -12.77
C GLY A 338 3.45 -14.74 -13.15
N CYS A 339 2.33 -14.22 -12.66
CA CYS A 339 1.01 -14.81 -12.90
C CYS A 339 0.04 -13.89 -13.66
N GLY A 340 -0.69 -14.47 -14.61
CA GLY A 340 -1.86 -13.89 -15.26
C GLY A 340 -3.02 -14.88 -15.16
N VAL A 341 -4.22 -14.38 -14.85
CA VAL A 341 -5.45 -15.19 -14.81
C VAL A 341 -6.32 -14.79 -16.01
N GLN A 342 -6.67 -15.76 -16.84
CA GLN A 342 -7.60 -15.56 -17.95
C GLN A 342 -9.01 -15.95 -17.52
N ALA A 343 -9.92 -14.98 -17.44
CA ALA A 343 -11.33 -15.29 -17.24
C ALA A 343 -11.92 -15.87 -18.54
N LEU A 344 -12.53 -17.05 -18.44
CA LEU A 344 -13.30 -17.67 -19.52
C LEU A 344 -14.79 -17.53 -19.19
N GLU A 345 -15.57 -17.13 -20.21
CA GLU A 345 -17.04 -16.95 -20.33
C GLU A 345 -17.97 -16.85 -19.10
N ASN A 346 -18.90 -15.88 -19.19
CA ASN A 346 -20.20 -15.72 -18.51
C ASN A 346 -20.42 -16.37 -17.14
N CYS A 347 -20.50 -15.55 -16.08
CA CYS A 347 -21.19 -15.95 -14.85
C CYS A 347 -22.67 -16.21 -15.12
N ALA A 348 -23.13 -17.45 -14.88
CA ALA A 348 -24.55 -17.76 -14.87
C ALA A 348 -25.28 -16.95 -13.78
N MET A 349 -26.52 -16.52 -14.06
CA MET A 349 -27.34 -15.79 -13.08
C MET A 349 -27.52 -16.63 -11.80
N GLY A 350 -27.09 -16.08 -10.66
CA GLY A 350 -27.19 -16.75 -9.34
C GLY A 350 -25.86 -17.13 -8.68
N LEU A 351 -24.71 -16.89 -9.33
CA LEU A 351 -23.40 -17.09 -8.71
C LEU A 351 -22.99 -15.88 -7.85
N GLN A 352 -23.37 -15.92 -6.57
CA GLN A 352 -22.71 -15.18 -5.49
C GLN A 352 -22.09 -16.21 -4.55
N GLN A 353 -21.00 -16.85 -4.99
CA GLN A 353 -20.25 -17.76 -4.13
C GLN A 353 -19.27 -16.93 -3.30
N LEU A 354 -19.49 -16.92 -1.98
CA LEU A 354 -18.53 -16.44 -0.99
C LEU A 354 -17.19 -17.15 -1.23
N ILE A 355 -16.18 -16.38 -1.62
CA ILE A 355 -14.78 -16.79 -1.48
C ILE A 355 -14.15 -15.75 -0.56
N TRP A 356 -14.14 -16.10 0.74
CA TRP A 356 -13.22 -15.55 1.73
C TRP A 356 -12.07 -16.55 1.85
N PHE A 357 -10.84 -16.10 1.68
CA PHE A 357 -9.64 -16.77 2.20
C PHE A 357 -8.88 -15.80 3.09
#